data_AF-A0AAP2GKR6-F1
#
_entry.id   AF-A0AAP2GKR6-F1
#
_cell.length_a   1.000
_cell.length_b   1.000
_cell.length_c   1.000
_cell.angle_alpha   90.00
_cell.angle_beta   90.00
_cell.angle_gamma   90.00
#
_symmetry.space_group_name_H-M   'P 1'
#
loop_
_entity.id
_entity.type
_entity.pdbx_description
1 polymer ?
#
loop_
_entity_poly.entity_id
_entity_poly.type
_entity_poly.pdbx_seq_one_letter_code
_entity_poly.pdbx_strand_id
1 'polypeptide(L)'
;MKSTIHFRSGYFAAIVLAMVAVLPLLLVSCSDDEEEFSGDPYFSIDDAPTGLTAGVEGSTVSYVVRSNRPWQIVAQEENSWVRAFPAEGSEDGTFKLIVGENETFDARTMNFSFIVAGEEQPVLFRVEQAANVPYINLPGAQTGAEVLAAGGDITIDVDANVAWTYTLEDDATWLTQLELSATKIRLRAEKNSGTDRSTTVTVRSATHPELDKTIVITQLPGNIILREDFSWLAYGSEKPYNTTGETRFDTWTQDQLNHGWFSTPVAASSNQPLLYARQGFVKLGKTGFGGDLISPRLNIEGTVDIRVTFKAAAYISAGGAIDDRILKIYALGAGTPSTSQLSIDNVPNSEAQDNAGVVNNIWAAERAYSFTVTGATADTQIKFLGGDYNLTGVGQGKNRIFIDDINIEIIE
;
A
#
# COMPACT_ATOMS: atom_id res chain seq x y z
N MET A 1 -41.05 1.76 10.60
CA MET A 1 -41.83 2.47 9.56
C MET A 1 -41.42 1.88 8.22
N LYS A 2 -42.19 0.90 7.72
CA LYS A 2 -41.86 0.15 6.49
C LYS A 2 -42.31 0.97 5.29
N SER A 3 -41.38 1.40 4.44
CA SER A 3 -41.69 2.11 3.20
C SER A 3 -41.75 1.10 2.05
N THR A 4 -42.96 0.86 1.57
CA THR A 4 -43.29 0.04 0.41
C THR A 4 -43.27 0.93 -0.82
N ILE A 5 -42.35 0.70 -1.76
CA ILE A 5 -42.34 1.39 -3.06
C ILE A 5 -43.15 0.54 -4.04
N HIS A 6 -44.34 1.05 -4.38
CA HIS A 6 -45.14 0.61 -5.52
C HIS A 6 -44.69 1.38 -6.76
N PHE A 7 -44.25 0.68 -7.82
CA PHE A 7 -44.22 1.26 -9.16
C PHE A 7 -45.38 0.71 -9.99
N ARG A 8 -46.21 1.65 -10.45
CA ARG A 8 -47.41 1.41 -11.26
C ARG A 8 -47.06 1.14 -12.71
N SER A 9 -47.82 0.21 -13.28
CA SER A 9 -47.95 -0.01 -14.73
C SER A 9 -48.56 1.21 -15.43
N GLY A 10 -48.09 1.48 -16.65
CA GLY A 10 -48.58 2.54 -17.52
C GLY A 10 -48.39 2.13 -18.97
N TYR A 11 -49.51 1.74 -19.59
CA TYR A 11 -49.69 1.29 -20.97
C TYR A 11 -49.19 2.29 -22.02
N PHE A 12 -48.53 1.80 -23.06
CA PHE A 12 -48.66 2.35 -24.41
C PHE A 12 -48.71 1.22 -25.43
N ALA A 13 -49.88 1.10 -26.06
CA ALA A 13 -50.16 0.22 -27.18
C ALA A 13 -49.65 0.87 -28.48
N ALA A 14 -48.99 0.08 -29.32
CA ALA A 14 -48.92 0.33 -30.76
C ALA A 14 -48.88 -1.01 -31.48
N ILE A 15 -50.05 -1.39 -31.99
CA ILE A 15 -50.32 -2.51 -32.87
C ILE A 15 -49.75 -2.17 -34.24
N VAL A 16 -48.85 -3.00 -34.78
CA VAL A 16 -48.60 -3.08 -36.23
C VAL A 16 -48.73 -4.54 -36.65
N LEU A 17 -49.90 -4.81 -37.21
CA LEU A 17 -50.30 -6.02 -37.90
C LEU A 17 -49.67 -5.99 -39.31
N ALA A 18 -48.81 -6.95 -39.65
CA ALA A 18 -48.35 -7.14 -41.02
C ALA A 18 -48.67 -8.57 -41.47
N MET A 19 -49.39 -8.64 -42.58
CA MET A 19 -50.07 -9.81 -43.15
C MET A 19 -49.12 -10.95 -43.51
N VAL A 20 -49.51 -12.15 -43.11
CA VAL A 20 -49.05 -13.41 -43.68
C VAL A 20 -49.80 -13.63 -45.00
N ALA A 21 -49.08 -13.59 -46.12
CA ALA A 21 -49.55 -14.04 -47.43
C ALA A 21 -48.83 -15.34 -47.79
N VAL A 22 -49.58 -16.44 -47.81
CA VAL A 22 -49.13 -17.75 -48.29
C VAL A 22 -49.31 -17.80 -49.80
N LEU A 23 -48.24 -18.11 -50.55
CA LEU A 23 -48.30 -18.44 -51.97
C LEU A 23 -47.44 -19.70 -52.21
N PRO A 24 -47.99 -20.81 -52.72
CA PRO A 24 -47.21 -22.00 -53.06
C PRO A 24 -46.88 -22.10 -54.57
N LEU A 25 -45.81 -22.87 -54.86
CA LEU A 25 -45.31 -23.34 -56.17
C LEU A 25 -44.43 -22.29 -56.91
N LEU A 26 -43.22 -22.59 -57.40
CA LEU A 26 -42.67 -23.81 -58.00
C LEU A 26 -41.17 -23.96 -57.68
N LEU A 27 -40.75 -25.22 -57.62
CA LEU A 27 -39.36 -25.67 -57.59
C LEU A 27 -38.59 -25.13 -58.80
N VAL A 28 -37.49 -24.39 -58.53
CA VAL A 28 -36.32 -24.38 -59.40
C VAL A 28 -35.12 -24.63 -58.49
N SER A 29 -34.65 -25.88 -58.56
CA SER A 29 -33.30 -26.29 -58.21
C SER A 29 -32.34 -25.57 -59.15
N CYS A 30 -31.51 -24.68 -58.61
CA CYS A 30 -30.25 -24.22 -59.17
C CYS A 30 -29.28 -24.29 -57.98
N SER A 31 -28.70 -25.46 -57.80
CA SER A 31 -27.37 -25.85 -58.27
C SER A 31 -26.37 -25.48 -57.20
N ASP A 32 -25.90 -26.52 -56.49
CA ASP A 32 -24.74 -26.46 -55.61
C ASP A 32 -23.63 -25.69 -56.32
N ASP A 33 -23.30 -24.51 -55.79
CA ASP A 33 -21.96 -23.97 -55.97
C ASP A 33 -21.08 -24.78 -54.99
N GLU A 34 -20.77 -26.03 -55.36
CA GLU A 34 -19.60 -26.70 -54.81
C GLU A 34 -18.40 -25.85 -55.23
N GLU A 35 -17.84 -25.08 -54.30
CA GLU A 35 -16.54 -24.46 -54.53
C GLU A 35 -15.58 -25.59 -54.95
N GLU A 36 -15.18 -25.61 -56.22
CA GLU A 36 -14.21 -26.57 -56.74
C GLU A 36 -12.86 -26.25 -56.11
N PHE A 37 -12.61 -26.85 -54.95
CA PHE A 37 -11.33 -26.75 -54.29
C PHE A 37 -10.27 -27.53 -55.11
N SER A 38 -9.22 -26.84 -55.53
CA SER A 38 -8.12 -27.43 -56.30
C SER A 38 -7.17 -28.25 -55.41
N GLY A 39 -6.81 -29.45 -55.86
CA GLY A 39 -5.87 -30.35 -55.19
C GLY A 39 -6.45 -31.17 -54.04
N ASP A 40 -5.65 -32.13 -53.56
CA ASP A 40 -6.02 -33.01 -52.44
C ASP A 40 -6.28 -32.17 -51.17
N PRO A 41 -7.34 -32.46 -50.38
CA PRO A 41 -7.60 -31.75 -49.14
C PRO A 41 -6.45 -31.90 -48.14
N TYR A 42 -6.05 -30.79 -47.50
CA TYR A 42 -5.13 -30.83 -46.37
C TYR A 42 -5.54 -29.85 -45.27
N PHE A 43 -5.23 -30.23 -44.03
CA PHE A 43 -5.35 -29.40 -42.85
C PHE A 43 -4.25 -29.76 -41.87
N SER A 44 -3.49 -28.77 -41.43
CA SER A 44 -2.55 -28.91 -40.32
C SER A 44 -2.42 -27.60 -39.56
N ILE A 45 -1.92 -27.70 -38.34
CA ILE A 45 -1.50 -26.55 -37.54
C ILE A 45 0.02 -26.64 -37.47
N ASP A 46 0.72 -25.54 -37.74
CA ASP A 46 2.18 -25.49 -37.65
C ASP A 46 2.63 -26.03 -36.27
N ASP A 47 3.69 -26.85 -36.26
CA ASP A 47 4.22 -27.58 -35.08
C ASP A 47 3.31 -28.68 -34.49
N ALA A 48 2.13 -28.93 -35.07
CA ALA A 48 1.17 -29.95 -34.66
C ALA A 48 0.88 -29.96 -33.13
N PRO A 49 0.53 -28.82 -32.51
CA PRO A 49 0.24 -28.75 -31.08
C PRO A 49 -1.00 -29.58 -30.74
N THR A 50 -0.93 -30.27 -29.61
CA THR A 50 -2.06 -31.03 -29.05
C THR A 50 -2.86 -30.25 -28.02
N GLY A 51 -2.45 -29.01 -27.71
CA GLY A 51 -3.11 -28.21 -26.70
C GLY A 51 -2.35 -26.96 -26.26
N LEU A 52 -2.85 -26.37 -25.18
CA LEU A 52 -2.31 -25.19 -24.51
C LEU A 52 -2.40 -25.38 -23.00
N THR A 53 -1.28 -25.23 -22.30
CA THR A 53 -1.27 -25.11 -20.83
C THR A 53 -1.16 -23.64 -20.45
N ALA A 54 -2.12 -23.14 -19.69
CA ALA A 54 -2.17 -21.76 -19.21
C ALA A 54 -2.04 -21.69 -17.68
N GLY A 55 -1.37 -20.64 -17.20
CA GLY A 55 -1.37 -20.27 -15.79
C GLY A 55 -2.70 -19.64 -15.35
N VAL A 56 -2.77 -19.28 -14.07
CA VAL A 56 -3.96 -18.67 -13.44
C VAL A 56 -4.41 -17.42 -14.18
N GLU A 57 -3.47 -16.51 -14.50
CA GLU A 57 -3.69 -15.25 -15.23
C GLU A 57 -4.26 -15.43 -16.66
N GLY A 58 -4.26 -16.66 -17.18
CA GLY A 58 -4.59 -16.94 -18.57
C GLY A 58 -3.44 -16.60 -19.52
N SER A 59 -3.72 -16.64 -20.82
CA SER A 59 -2.73 -16.39 -21.86
C SER A 59 -3.41 -16.12 -23.20
N THR A 60 -2.67 -15.51 -24.13
CA THR A 60 -3.07 -15.43 -25.54
C THR A 60 -1.96 -16.00 -26.41
N VAL A 61 -2.26 -17.09 -27.13
CA VAL A 61 -1.29 -17.78 -27.99
C VAL A 61 -1.81 -17.82 -29.41
N SER A 62 -0.93 -17.54 -30.39
CA SER A 62 -1.27 -17.56 -31.82
C SER A 62 -0.79 -18.85 -32.46
N TYR A 63 -1.62 -19.40 -33.35
CA TYR A 63 -1.37 -20.62 -34.10
C TYR A 63 -1.60 -20.35 -35.58
N VAL A 64 -0.80 -20.99 -36.44
CA VAL A 64 -0.92 -20.89 -37.89
C VAL A 64 -1.54 -22.18 -38.41
N VAL A 65 -2.66 -22.05 -39.12
CA VAL A 65 -3.34 -23.11 -39.84
C VAL A 65 -2.83 -23.14 -41.27
N ARG A 66 -2.56 -24.35 -41.77
CA ARG A 66 -2.32 -24.64 -43.18
C ARG A 66 -3.52 -25.40 -43.72
N SER A 67 -4.28 -24.81 -44.63
CA SER A 67 -5.42 -25.51 -45.24
C SER A 67 -5.79 -24.95 -46.61
N ASN A 68 -6.24 -25.85 -47.49
CA ASN A 68 -6.93 -25.51 -48.74
C ASN A 68 -8.44 -25.77 -48.67
N ARG A 69 -9.01 -25.83 -47.46
CA ARG A 69 -10.44 -26.02 -47.20
C ARG A 69 -10.89 -25.06 -46.09
N PRO A 70 -12.17 -24.67 -46.04
CA PRO A 70 -12.72 -23.94 -44.92
C PRO A 70 -12.60 -24.73 -43.63
N TRP A 71 -12.16 -24.03 -42.58
CA TRP A 71 -11.96 -24.59 -41.26
C TRP A 71 -12.68 -23.76 -40.20
N GLN A 72 -13.14 -24.42 -39.15
CA GLN A 72 -13.79 -23.83 -37.99
C GLN A 72 -13.25 -24.48 -36.71
N ILE A 73 -13.16 -23.69 -35.65
CA ILE A 73 -12.69 -24.08 -34.32
C ILE A 73 -13.88 -23.97 -33.38
N VAL A 74 -14.32 -25.11 -32.86
CA VAL A 74 -15.53 -25.20 -32.02
C VAL A 74 -15.14 -25.71 -30.63
N ALA A 75 -15.52 -24.98 -29.60
CA ALA A 75 -15.42 -25.46 -28.22
C ALA A 75 -16.43 -26.59 -28.00
N GLN A 76 -16.00 -27.70 -27.39
CA GLN A 76 -16.87 -28.86 -27.18
C GLN A 76 -17.95 -28.62 -26.11
N GLU A 77 -17.77 -27.59 -25.28
CA GLU A 77 -18.73 -27.19 -24.25
C GLU A 77 -18.88 -25.65 -24.25
N GLU A 78 -20.08 -25.18 -23.89
CA GLU A 78 -20.32 -23.75 -23.66
C GLU A 78 -19.44 -23.24 -22.52
N ASN A 79 -18.72 -22.15 -22.76
CA ASN A 79 -17.84 -21.55 -21.77
C ASN A 79 -17.64 -20.05 -22.04
N SER A 80 -17.13 -19.34 -21.04
CA SER A 80 -16.82 -17.91 -21.12
C SER A 80 -15.33 -17.59 -20.92
N TRP A 81 -14.50 -18.59 -20.65
CA TRP A 81 -13.12 -18.39 -20.20
C TRP A 81 -12.07 -18.70 -21.25
N VAL A 82 -12.41 -19.38 -22.34
CA VAL A 82 -11.50 -19.63 -23.45
C VAL A 82 -12.21 -19.57 -24.79
N ARG A 83 -11.59 -18.88 -25.76
CA ARG A 83 -12.13 -18.77 -27.12
C ARG A 83 -11.03 -18.72 -28.17
N ALA A 84 -11.35 -19.21 -29.36
CA ALA A 84 -10.57 -19.01 -30.56
C ALA A 84 -10.97 -17.70 -31.27
N PHE A 85 -10.01 -16.98 -31.88
CA PHE A 85 -10.28 -15.81 -32.71
C PHE A 85 -9.20 -15.55 -33.78
N PRO A 86 -9.56 -15.42 -35.07
CA PRO A 86 -10.85 -15.84 -35.63
C PRO A 86 -11.11 -17.33 -35.36
N ALA A 87 -12.39 -17.69 -35.22
CA ALA A 87 -12.79 -19.08 -34.97
C ALA A 87 -13.06 -19.86 -36.27
N GLU A 88 -12.90 -19.22 -37.42
CA GLU A 88 -13.11 -19.81 -38.75
C GLU A 88 -12.20 -19.14 -39.80
N GLY A 89 -11.99 -19.81 -40.93
CA GLY A 89 -11.22 -19.32 -42.07
C GLY A 89 -11.38 -20.23 -43.30
N SER A 90 -10.90 -19.79 -44.47
CA SER A 90 -11.10 -20.49 -45.76
C SER A 90 -9.81 -21.00 -46.42
N GLU A 91 -8.65 -20.59 -45.94
CA GLU A 91 -7.31 -20.91 -46.47
C GLU A 91 -6.31 -21.01 -45.29
N ASP A 92 -5.01 -20.97 -45.58
CA ASP A 92 -3.98 -20.67 -44.59
C ASP A 92 -4.37 -19.43 -43.78
N GLY A 93 -4.19 -19.50 -42.47
CA GLY A 93 -4.61 -18.42 -41.59
C GLY A 93 -4.01 -18.50 -40.21
N THR A 94 -4.29 -17.50 -39.40
CA THR A 94 -3.84 -17.45 -38.00
C THR A 94 -5.06 -17.33 -37.11
N PHE A 95 -5.13 -18.16 -36.07
CA PHE A 95 -6.06 -17.98 -34.97
C PHE A 95 -5.31 -17.76 -33.67
N LYS A 96 -5.99 -17.15 -32.70
CA LYS A 96 -5.52 -17.00 -31.33
C LYS A 96 -6.41 -17.79 -30.39
N LEU A 97 -5.81 -18.53 -29.47
CA LEU A 97 -6.51 -18.97 -28.25
C LEU A 97 -6.31 -17.92 -27.18
N ILE A 98 -7.43 -17.39 -26.70
CA ILE A 98 -7.48 -16.36 -25.67
C ILE A 98 -8.09 -17.04 -24.44
N VAL A 99 -7.26 -17.28 -23.43
CA VAL A 99 -7.61 -17.87 -22.14
C VAL A 99 -7.69 -16.73 -21.11
N GLY A 100 -8.83 -16.55 -20.48
CA GLY A 100 -9.04 -15.59 -19.38
C GLY A 100 -8.61 -16.15 -18.03
N GLU A 101 -8.53 -15.28 -17.02
CA GLU A 101 -8.11 -15.64 -15.66
C GLU A 101 -9.01 -16.72 -15.04
N ASN A 102 -8.40 -17.65 -14.31
CA ASN A 102 -9.13 -18.60 -13.47
C ASN A 102 -9.22 -18.10 -12.03
N GLU A 103 -10.35 -17.50 -11.66
CA GLU A 103 -10.61 -17.04 -10.29
C GLU A 103 -10.99 -18.20 -9.33
N THR A 104 -11.15 -19.43 -9.84
CA THR A 104 -11.57 -20.59 -9.05
C THR A 104 -10.38 -21.41 -8.54
N PHE A 105 -10.58 -22.14 -7.45
CA PHE A 105 -9.57 -23.05 -6.88
C PHE A 105 -9.56 -24.45 -7.50
N ASP A 106 -10.34 -24.63 -8.58
CA ASP A 106 -10.35 -25.86 -9.35
C ASP A 106 -9.63 -25.64 -10.68
N ALA A 107 -8.78 -26.60 -11.05
CA ALA A 107 -8.19 -26.62 -12.38
C ALA A 107 -9.30 -26.91 -13.40
N ARG A 108 -9.26 -26.22 -14.54
CA ARG A 108 -10.31 -26.35 -15.58
C ARG A 108 -9.70 -26.74 -16.92
N THR A 109 -10.51 -27.40 -17.73
CA THR A 109 -10.12 -27.92 -19.04
C THR A 109 -11.19 -27.56 -20.07
N MET A 110 -10.79 -27.27 -21.30
CA MET A 110 -11.67 -27.17 -22.47
C MET A 110 -11.06 -27.93 -23.63
N ASN A 111 -11.88 -28.69 -24.36
CA ASN A 111 -11.47 -29.31 -25.60
C ASN A 111 -12.04 -28.53 -26.78
N PHE A 112 -11.26 -28.41 -27.84
CA PHE A 112 -11.66 -27.82 -29.11
C PHE A 112 -11.62 -28.87 -30.21
N SER A 113 -12.65 -28.86 -31.04
CA SER A 113 -12.74 -29.63 -32.28
C SER A 113 -12.45 -28.70 -33.47
N PHE A 114 -11.71 -29.23 -34.44
CA PHE A 114 -11.51 -28.56 -35.73
C PHE A 114 -12.44 -29.21 -36.76
N ILE A 115 -13.27 -28.41 -37.40
CA ILE A 115 -14.16 -28.83 -38.48
C ILE A 115 -13.56 -28.32 -39.77
N VAL A 116 -13.32 -29.20 -40.75
CA VAL A 116 -12.73 -28.85 -42.04
C VAL A 116 -13.66 -29.36 -43.14
N ALA A 117 -14.09 -28.48 -44.03
CA ALA A 117 -15.10 -28.78 -45.05
C ALA A 117 -16.37 -29.47 -44.49
N GLY A 118 -16.77 -29.11 -43.26
CA GLY A 118 -17.92 -29.70 -42.58
C GLY A 118 -17.65 -31.02 -41.83
N GLU A 119 -16.44 -31.57 -41.90
CA GLU A 119 -16.05 -32.80 -41.20
C GLU A 119 -15.13 -32.54 -40.01
N GLU A 120 -15.48 -33.11 -38.85
CA GLU A 120 -14.65 -33.04 -37.64
C GLU A 120 -13.35 -33.82 -37.82
N GLN A 121 -12.23 -33.14 -37.59
CA GLN A 121 -10.90 -33.73 -37.67
C GLN A 121 -10.57 -34.49 -36.38
N PRO A 122 -9.77 -35.57 -36.45
CA PRO A 122 -9.37 -36.36 -35.27
C PRO A 122 -8.36 -35.63 -34.34
N VAL A 123 -8.18 -34.31 -34.51
CA VAL A 123 -7.25 -33.49 -33.74
C VAL A 123 -7.94 -33.03 -32.47
N LEU A 124 -7.58 -33.63 -31.33
CA LEU A 124 -7.98 -33.13 -30.02
C LEU A 124 -7.04 -32.00 -29.61
N PHE A 125 -7.58 -30.80 -29.44
CA PHE A 125 -6.83 -29.68 -28.90
C PHE A 125 -7.35 -29.33 -27.51
N ARG A 126 -6.54 -29.66 -26.50
CA ARG A 126 -6.91 -29.52 -25.10
C ARG A 126 -6.28 -28.27 -24.48
N VAL A 127 -7.11 -27.38 -23.95
CA VAL A 127 -6.67 -26.27 -23.11
C VAL A 127 -6.78 -26.70 -21.65
N GLU A 128 -5.66 -26.73 -20.95
CA GLU A 128 -5.59 -26.97 -19.51
C GLU A 128 -5.20 -25.67 -18.81
N GLN A 129 -5.95 -25.27 -17.78
CA GLN A 129 -5.64 -24.09 -16.99
C GLN A 129 -5.52 -24.44 -15.51
N ALA A 130 -4.45 -23.96 -14.89
CA ALA A 130 -4.19 -24.16 -13.46
C ALA A 130 -5.31 -23.56 -12.58
N ALA A 131 -5.52 -24.18 -11.41
CA ALA A 131 -6.32 -23.62 -10.32
C ALA A 131 -5.68 -22.36 -9.74
N ASN A 132 -6.48 -21.41 -9.28
CA ASN A 132 -6.01 -20.36 -8.38
C ASN A 132 -5.61 -20.95 -7.03
N VAL A 133 -4.78 -20.24 -6.26
CA VAL A 133 -4.34 -20.66 -4.93
C VAL A 133 -4.99 -19.74 -3.90
N PRO A 134 -5.74 -20.29 -2.92
CA PRO A 134 -6.40 -19.47 -1.91
C PRO A 134 -5.36 -18.82 -0.99
N TYR A 135 -5.56 -17.54 -0.65
CA TYR A 135 -4.66 -16.79 0.22
C TYR A 135 -5.39 -15.73 1.06
N ILE A 136 -4.79 -15.43 2.21
CA ILE A 136 -5.07 -14.23 3.03
C ILE A 136 -3.74 -13.64 3.46
N ASN A 137 -3.55 -12.36 3.17
CA ASN A 137 -2.41 -11.55 3.56
C ASN A 137 -2.90 -10.33 4.35
N LEU A 138 -2.18 -10.02 5.43
CA LEU A 138 -2.38 -8.81 6.24
C LEU A 138 -1.11 -7.97 6.18
N PRO A 139 -1.02 -6.99 5.26
CA PRO A 139 0.07 -6.03 5.26
C PRO A 139 0.23 -5.38 6.65
N GLY A 140 1.46 -5.33 7.17
CA GLY A 140 1.74 -4.78 8.50
C GLY A 140 1.46 -5.70 9.69
N ALA A 141 1.01 -6.94 9.49
CA ALA A 141 0.76 -7.87 10.60
C ALA A 141 1.99 -8.16 11.46
N GLN A 142 3.20 -8.15 10.87
CA GLN A 142 4.45 -8.40 11.58
C GLN A 142 4.82 -7.28 12.56
N THR A 143 4.42 -6.05 12.27
CA THR A 143 4.67 -4.88 13.12
C THR A 143 3.52 -4.62 14.10
N GLY A 144 2.32 -5.13 13.81
CA GLY A 144 1.12 -4.76 14.53
C GLY A 144 0.64 -3.36 14.16
N ALA A 145 -0.40 -2.91 14.85
CA ALA A 145 -0.89 -1.53 14.81
C ALA A 145 -0.77 -0.90 16.19
N GLU A 146 -0.29 0.34 16.26
CA GLU A 146 -0.22 1.11 17.50
C GLU A 146 -1.21 2.28 17.45
N VAL A 147 -1.86 2.56 18.58
CA VAL A 147 -2.73 3.71 18.75
C VAL A 147 -2.34 4.48 20.00
N LEU A 148 -2.33 5.81 19.90
CA LEU A 148 -2.11 6.67 21.05
C LEU A 148 -3.21 6.48 22.10
N ALA A 149 -2.89 6.87 23.33
CA ALA A 149 -3.85 6.82 24.43
C ALA A 149 -5.08 7.70 24.19
N ALA A 150 -4.97 8.74 23.36
CA ALA A 150 -6.10 9.57 22.95
C ALA A 150 -7.20 8.79 22.19
N GLY A 151 -6.88 7.61 21.65
CA GLY A 151 -7.73 6.88 20.72
C GLY A 151 -7.52 7.35 19.29
N GLY A 152 -8.32 6.83 18.37
CA GLY A 152 -8.19 7.13 16.94
C GLY A 152 -8.74 6.03 16.05
N ASP A 153 -8.73 6.28 14.74
CA ASP A 153 -9.16 5.30 13.74
C ASP A 153 -7.96 4.43 13.33
N ILE A 154 -8.13 3.11 13.35
CA ILE A 154 -7.17 2.12 12.85
C ILE A 154 -7.71 1.57 11.54
N THR A 155 -6.85 1.43 10.54
CA THR A 155 -7.16 0.71 9.30
C THR A 155 -6.24 -0.50 9.20
N ILE A 156 -6.83 -1.67 8.99
CA ILE A 156 -6.12 -2.92 8.67
C ILE A 156 -6.49 -3.28 7.25
N ASP A 157 -5.52 -3.27 6.35
CA ASP A 157 -5.72 -3.74 4.98
C ASP A 157 -5.71 -5.26 4.95
N VAL A 158 -6.57 -5.83 4.12
CA VAL A 158 -6.71 -7.28 3.90
C VAL A 158 -6.59 -7.53 2.41
N ASP A 159 -5.60 -8.33 2.02
CA ASP A 159 -5.43 -8.80 0.66
C ASP A 159 -5.76 -10.30 0.64
N ALA A 160 -6.88 -10.66 0.01
CA ALA A 160 -7.38 -12.03 0.00
C ALA A 160 -8.20 -12.32 -1.26
N ASN A 161 -8.15 -13.55 -1.74
CA ASN A 161 -9.02 -14.07 -2.81
C ASN A 161 -10.08 -15.06 -2.29
N VAL A 162 -10.19 -15.22 -0.97
CA VAL A 162 -11.22 -16.04 -0.31
C VAL A 162 -12.17 -15.16 0.50
N ALA A 163 -13.39 -15.64 0.72
CA ALA A 163 -14.29 -14.98 1.67
C ALA A 163 -13.73 -15.08 3.09
N TRP A 164 -13.80 -13.97 3.82
CA TRP A 164 -13.24 -13.87 5.17
C TRP A 164 -14.12 -13.04 6.11
N THR A 165 -13.89 -13.20 7.41
CA THR A 165 -14.44 -12.39 8.50
C THR A 165 -13.34 -12.11 9.52
N TYR A 166 -13.61 -11.32 10.56
CA TYR A 166 -12.68 -11.11 11.65
C TYR A 166 -13.32 -11.24 13.03
N THR A 167 -12.49 -11.48 14.04
CA THR A 167 -12.87 -11.37 15.46
C THR A 167 -11.81 -10.61 16.22
N LEU A 168 -12.21 -10.00 17.34
CA LEU A 168 -11.31 -9.42 18.33
C LEU A 168 -11.18 -10.39 19.51
N GLU A 169 -9.96 -10.66 19.95
CA GLU A 169 -9.74 -11.39 21.21
C GLU A 169 -10.24 -10.57 22.41
N ASP A 170 -10.63 -11.30 23.47
CA ASP A 170 -11.16 -10.77 24.74
C ASP A 170 -12.36 -9.83 24.61
N ASP A 171 -13.08 -9.90 23.47
CA ASP A 171 -14.19 -9.00 23.14
C ASP A 171 -13.82 -7.53 23.39
N ALA A 172 -12.67 -7.10 22.85
CA ALA A 172 -12.08 -5.78 23.06
C ALA A 172 -13.06 -4.61 22.84
N THR A 173 -13.84 -4.30 23.87
CA THR A 173 -14.97 -3.34 23.86
C THR A 173 -14.53 -1.90 23.58
N TRP A 174 -13.24 -1.61 23.76
CA TRP A 174 -12.63 -0.32 23.46
C TRP A 174 -12.39 -0.09 21.97
N LEU A 175 -12.66 -1.09 21.11
CA LEU A 175 -12.64 -0.98 19.65
C LEU A 175 -14.06 -1.09 19.09
N THR A 176 -14.45 -0.11 18.26
CA THR A 176 -15.72 -0.13 17.53
C THR A 176 -15.48 -0.29 16.03
N GLN A 177 -16.18 -1.22 15.37
CA GLN A 177 -16.13 -1.34 13.91
C GLN A 177 -16.78 -0.13 13.25
N LEU A 178 -16.01 0.58 12.43
CA LEU A 178 -16.51 1.66 11.56
C LEU A 178 -16.85 1.13 10.16
N GLU A 179 -16.00 0.25 9.61
CA GLU A 179 -16.13 -0.28 8.26
C GLU A 179 -15.61 -1.72 8.19
N LEU A 180 -16.29 -2.54 7.39
CA LEU A 180 -15.83 -3.84 6.95
C LEU A 180 -16.11 -3.96 5.45
N SER A 181 -15.06 -4.15 4.65
CA SER A 181 -15.16 -4.40 3.21
C SER A 181 -14.25 -5.56 2.81
N ALA A 182 -14.28 -5.96 1.53
CA ALA A 182 -13.46 -7.07 1.03
C ALA A 182 -11.95 -6.84 1.17
N THR A 183 -11.50 -5.58 1.30
CA THR A 183 -10.08 -5.22 1.32
C THR A 183 -9.61 -4.54 2.60
N LYS A 184 -10.49 -4.24 3.57
CA LYS A 184 -10.09 -3.58 4.82
C LYS A 184 -11.06 -3.76 5.98
N ILE A 185 -10.50 -3.62 7.18
CA ILE A 185 -11.20 -3.46 8.46
C ILE A 185 -10.86 -2.07 9.01
N ARG A 186 -11.87 -1.25 9.32
CA ARG A 186 -11.67 0.05 9.97
C ARG A 186 -12.28 0.03 11.35
N LEU A 187 -11.45 0.25 12.37
CA LEU A 187 -11.84 0.26 13.77
C LEU A 187 -11.62 1.65 14.37
N ARG A 188 -12.35 2.00 15.42
CA ARG A 188 -12.11 3.17 16.25
C ARG A 188 -11.75 2.73 17.66
N ALA A 189 -10.56 3.11 18.12
CA ALA A 189 -10.17 2.98 19.52
C ALA A 189 -10.70 4.15 20.34
N GLU A 190 -11.32 3.83 21.46
CA GLU A 190 -11.65 4.79 22.51
C GLU A 190 -10.42 5.27 23.26
N LYS A 191 -10.51 6.42 23.93
CA LYS A 191 -9.44 6.93 24.81
C LYS A 191 -9.07 5.89 25.87
N ASN A 192 -7.78 5.68 26.07
CA ASN A 192 -7.22 4.91 27.17
C ASN A 192 -6.68 5.86 28.25
N SER A 193 -7.14 5.68 29.48
CA SER A 193 -6.65 6.42 30.65
C SER A 193 -5.90 5.53 31.64
N GLY A 194 -5.76 4.23 31.34
CA GLY A 194 -5.10 3.25 32.18
C GLY A 194 -3.70 2.90 31.71
N THR A 195 -3.25 1.69 32.05
CA THR A 195 -2.04 1.07 31.48
C THR A 195 -2.23 0.77 30.00
N ASP A 196 -1.16 0.36 29.32
CA ASP A 196 -1.27 -0.18 27.98
C ASP A 196 -2.28 -1.34 27.93
N ARG A 197 -2.94 -1.47 26.78
CA ARG A 197 -3.87 -2.56 26.49
C ARG A 197 -3.70 -3.00 25.05
N SER A 198 -3.96 -4.27 24.77
CA SER A 198 -3.86 -4.81 23.42
C SER A 198 -4.98 -5.80 23.15
N THR A 199 -5.19 -6.11 21.87
CA THR A 199 -6.05 -7.21 21.42
C THR A 199 -5.51 -7.76 20.11
N THR A 200 -5.73 -9.04 19.89
CA THR A 200 -5.44 -9.68 18.61
C THR A 200 -6.67 -9.63 17.72
N VAL A 201 -6.53 -9.07 16.53
CA VAL A 201 -7.50 -9.23 15.45
C VAL A 201 -7.16 -10.53 14.73
N THR A 202 -8.09 -11.48 14.68
CA THR A 202 -7.96 -12.67 13.84
C THR A 202 -8.83 -12.54 12.60
N VAL A 203 -8.23 -12.59 11.42
CA VAL A 203 -8.93 -12.66 10.13
C VAL A 203 -9.01 -14.13 9.71
N ARG A 204 -10.23 -14.61 9.44
CA ARG A 204 -10.52 -16.03 9.22
C ARG A 204 -11.29 -16.29 7.95
N SER A 205 -11.02 -17.41 7.29
CA SER A 205 -11.89 -17.96 6.24
C SER A 205 -12.62 -19.20 6.74
N ALA A 206 -13.93 -19.24 6.55
CA ALA A 206 -14.74 -20.41 6.91
C ALA A 206 -14.44 -21.62 6.00
N THR A 207 -14.02 -21.38 4.75
CA THR A 207 -13.71 -22.43 3.77
C THR A 207 -12.23 -22.81 3.74
N HIS A 208 -11.34 -21.93 4.21
CA HIS A 208 -9.90 -22.15 4.28
C HIS A 208 -9.31 -21.76 5.66
N PRO A 209 -9.64 -22.47 6.75
CA PRO A 209 -9.19 -22.11 8.11
C PRO A 209 -7.66 -22.15 8.29
N GLU A 210 -6.94 -22.88 7.43
CA GLU A 210 -5.48 -22.93 7.41
C GLU A 210 -4.83 -21.59 7.03
N LEU A 211 -5.60 -20.66 6.45
CA LEU A 211 -5.12 -19.35 6.01
C LEU A 211 -5.28 -18.26 7.07
N ASP A 212 -5.89 -18.56 8.22
CA ASP A 212 -6.15 -17.59 9.27
C ASP A 212 -4.89 -16.77 9.61
N LYS A 213 -5.07 -15.45 9.70
CA LYS A 213 -4.00 -14.49 10.02
C LYS A 213 -4.37 -13.66 11.23
N THR A 214 -3.35 -13.22 11.96
CA THR A 214 -3.52 -12.35 13.12
C THR A 214 -2.72 -11.07 12.97
N ILE A 215 -3.23 -10.01 13.58
CA ILE A 215 -2.51 -8.74 13.79
C ILE A 215 -2.84 -8.23 15.19
N VAL A 216 -1.82 -7.77 15.92
CA VAL A 216 -2.00 -7.21 17.27
C VAL A 216 -2.22 -5.70 17.16
N ILE A 217 -3.25 -5.19 17.83
CA ILE A 217 -3.43 -3.76 18.06
C ILE A 217 -3.01 -3.47 19.50
N THR A 218 -2.06 -2.55 19.67
CA THR A 218 -1.62 -2.06 20.98
C THR A 218 -2.05 -0.61 21.13
N GLN A 219 -2.72 -0.31 22.24
CA GLN A 219 -3.01 1.06 22.64
C GLN A 219 -2.13 1.48 23.81
N LEU A 220 -1.44 2.61 23.64
CA LEU A 220 -0.51 3.16 24.61
C LEU A 220 -1.18 3.54 25.95
N PRO A 221 -0.41 3.57 27.06
CA PRO A 221 -0.91 3.96 28.37
C PRO A 221 -1.32 5.43 28.40
N GLY A 222 -2.26 5.77 29.27
CA GLY A 222 -2.89 7.09 29.42
C GLY A 222 -1.93 8.26 29.63
N ASN A 223 -0.71 7.99 30.11
CA ASN A 223 0.30 9.01 30.33
C ASN A 223 1.11 9.33 29.06
N ILE A 224 1.16 8.47 28.04
CA ILE A 224 1.88 8.77 26.79
C ILE A 224 0.97 9.56 25.85
N ILE A 225 1.35 10.82 25.59
CA ILE A 225 0.54 11.78 24.81
C ILE A 225 1.08 12.05 23.40
N LEU A 226 2.33 11.68 23.12
CA LEU A 226 2.91 11.71 21.78
C LEU A 226 4.00 10.64 21.67
N ARG A 227 4.01 9.92 20.54
CA ARG A 227 5.09 9.03 20.12
C ARG A 227 5.35 9.22 18.63
N GLU A 228 6.61 9.33 18.25
CA GLU A 228 7.04 9.49 16.85
C GLU A 228 8.39 8.83 16.63
N ASP A 229 8.48 7.98 15.61
CA ASP A 229 9.69 7.24 15.22
C ASP A 229 10.11 7.51 13.76
N PHE A 230 9.40 8.42 13.08
CA PHE A 230 9.62 8.84 11.70
C PHE A 230 9.78 7.69 10.69
N SER A 231 9.38 6.47 11.02
CA SER A 231 9.58 5.27 10.19
C SER A 231 8.84 5.34 8.85
N TRP A 232 7.80 6.18 8.79
CA TRP A 232 7.02 6.52 7.61
C TRP A 232 7.74 7.50 6.65
N LEU A 233 8.90 8.04 7.02
CA LEU A 233 9.77 8.82 6.14
C LEU A 233 10.80 7.91 5.45
N ALA A 234 10.76 7.87 4.12
CA ALA A 234 11.65 7.03 3.30
C ALA A 234 12.40 7.85 2.24
N TYR A 235 13.19 8.84 2.69
CA TYR A 235 13.91 9.76 1.82
C TYR A 235 15.43 9.67 1.96
N GLY A 236 16.12 9.82 0.83
CA GLY A 236 17.57 9.93 0.78
C GLY A 236 18.28 8.69 1.29
N SER A 237 19.20 8.87 2.24
CA SER A 237 20.05 7.80 2.77
C SER A 237 19.94 7.72 4.29
N GLU A 238 20.08 6.51 4.84
CA GLU A 238 20.29 6.28 6.28
C GLU A 238 21.68 6.75 6.76
N LYS A 239 22.66 6.81 5.85
CA LYS A 239 24.05 7.18 6.18
C LYS A 239 24.15 8.66 6.54
N PRO A 240 24.51 9.01 7.79
CA PRO A 240 24.38 10.40 8.26
C PRO A 240 25.15 11.44 7.42
N TYR A 241 26.33 11.08 6.91
CA TYR A 241 27.16 11.95 6.08
C TYR A 241 26.68 12.11 4.62
N ASN A 242 25.74 11.29 4.14
CA ASN A 242 25.17 11.41 2.79
C ASN A 242 23.86 12.20 2.84
N THR A 243 23.87 13.43 2.32
CA THR A 243 22.69 14.31 2.29
C THR A 243 21.92 14.27 0.97
N THR A 244 22.31 13.38 0.06
CA THR A 244 21.66 13.26 -1.25
C THR A 244 20.26 12.67 -1.09
N GLY A 245 19.26 13.30 -1.73
CA GLY A 245 17.88 12.79 -1.79
C GLY A 245 17.04 13.04 -0.53
N GLU A 246 17.53 13.81 0.44
CA GLU A 246 16.71 14.28 1.57
C GLU A 246 15.65 15.29 1.10
N THR A 247 14.51 15.33 1.80
CA THR A 247 13.34 16.13 1.38
C THR A 247 13.03 17.21 2.38
N ARG A 248 12.99 18.47 1.95
CA ARG A 248 12.70 19.62 2.82
C ARG A 248 11.22 19.66 3.21
N PHE A 249 10.94 20.12 4.42
CA PHE A 249 9.59 20.11 5.02
C PHE A 249 8.48 20.74 4.15
N ASP A 250 8.78 21.81 3.42
CA ASP A 250 7.83 22.46 2.49
C ASP A 250 7.50 21.65 1.22
N THR A 251 8.09 20.47 1.06
CA THR A 251 7.84 19.54 -0.05
C THR A 251 7.27 18.19 0.41
N TRP A 252 6.94 18.07 1.71
CA TRP A 252 6.29 16.88 2.24
C TRP A 252 4.90 16.68 1.63
N THR A 253 4.48 15.43 1.50
CA THR A 253 3.14 15.10 1.01
C THR A 253 2.08 15.50 2.04
N GLN A 254 0.81 15.59 1.62
CA GLN A 254 -0.26 15.91 2.55
C GLN A 254 -0.39 14.85 3.65
N ASP A 255 -0.21 13.57 3.33
CA ASP A 255 -0.24 12.49 4.33
C ASP A 255 0.83 12.68 5.39
N GLN A 256 2.04 13.08 5.00
CA GLN A 256 3.15 13.38 5.90
C GLN A 256 2.87 14.61 6.78
N LEU A 257 2.27 15.66 6.20
CA LEU A 257 1.85 16.85 6.96
C LEU A 257 0.72 16.54 7.95
N ASN A 258 -0.11 15.52 7.69
CA ASN A 258 -1.19 15.11 8.60
C ASN A 258 -0.67 14.50 9.91
N HIS A 259 0.63 14.17 10.02
CA HIS A 259 1.26 13.84 11.30
C HIS A 259 1.40 15.06 12.23
N GLY A 260 1.12 16.28 11.75
CA GLY A 260 0.95 17.47 12.58
C GLY A 260 2.25 18.15 13.03
N TRP A 261 3.39 17.76 12.46
CA TRP A 261 4.68 18.42 12.70
C TRP A 261 4.78 19.76 11.96
N PHE A 262 5.54 20.69 12.51
CA PHE A 262 5.80 21.99 11.90
C PHE A 262 7.29 22.34 11.89
N SER A 263 7.69 23.22 10.97
CA SER A 263 9.02 23.83 10.93
C SER A 263 8.91 25.31 10.54
N THR A 264 9.70 26.15 11.19
CA THR A 264 9.69 27.60 11.00
C THR A 264 10.47 27.98 9.73
N PRO A 265 9.88 28.76 8.81
CA PRO A 265 10.61 29.36 7.71
C PRO A 265 11.76 30.26 8.18
N VAL A 266 12.96 30.02 7.65
CA VAL A 266 14.16 30.76 8.04
C VAL A 266 14.38 31.93 7.09
N ALA A 267 14.05 33.14 7.55
CA ALA A 267 14.18 34.37 6.75
C ALA A 267 15.60 34.59 6.19
N ALA A 268 16.63 34.27 6.98
CA ALA A 268 18.02 34.37 6.56
C ALA A 268 18.42 33.36 5.46
N SER A 269 17.55 32.38 5.16
CA SER A 269 17.77 31.32 4.16
C SER A 269 16.61 31.22 3.18
N SER A 270 16.32 32.34 2.49
CA SER A 270 15.26 32.40 1.46
C SER A 270 13.85 32.05 1.98
N ASN A 271 13.61 32.25 3.28
CA ASN A 271 12.32 31.97 3.92
C ASN A 271 11.85 30.52 3.74
N GLN A 272 12.78 29.56 3.78
CA GLN A 272 12.50 28.12 3.69
C GLN A 272 12.55 27.48 5.07
N PRO A 273 11.66 26.52 5.39
CA PRO A 273 11.80 25.71 6.60
C PRO A 273 12.98 24.76 6.43
N LEU A 274 13.98 24.84 7.32
CA LEU A 274 15.22 24.09 7.19
C LEU A 274 15.18 22.75 7.94
N LEU A 275 14.02 22.11 7.97
CA LEU A 275 13.83 20.73 8.42
C LEU A 275 13.84 19.80 7.22
N TYR A 276 14.55 18.68 7.31
CA TYR A 276 14.70 17.72 6.23
C TYR A 276 14.32 16.31 6.69
N ALA A 277 13.40 15.68 5.97
CA ALA A 277 13.09 14.26 6.10
C ALA A 277 14.20 13.40 5.49
N ARG A 278 14.50 12.29 6.17
CA ARG A 278 15.46 11.26 5.77
C ARG A 278 14.86 9.87 6.03
N GLN A 279 15.64 8.81 5.81
CA GLN A 279 15.21 7.42 6.01
C GLN A 279 15.04 7.14 7.52
N GLY A 280 13.80 7.24 8.00
CA GLY A 280 13.44 6.95 9.39
C GLY A 280 13.80 8.03 10.42
N PHE A 281 14.17 9.25 10.02
CA PHE A 281 14.50 10.34 10.96
C PHE A 281 14.46 11.70 10.27
N VAL A 282 14.58 12.77 11.05
CA VAL A 282 14.67 14.15 10.52
C VAL A 282 16.02 14.80 10.82
N LYS A 283 16.42 15.76 9.98
CA LYS A 283 17.62 16.58 10.14
C LYS A 283 17.26 18.05 10.29
N LEU A 284 17.80 18.67 11.32
CA LEU A 284 17.69 20.10 11.62
C LEU A 284 18.80 20.89 10.93
N GLY A 285 18.45 21.71 9.95
CA GLY A 285 19.34 22.72 9.37
C GLY A 285 20.22 22.26 8.21
N LYS A 286 21.05 23.19 7.74
CA LYS A 286 22.09 23.00 6.71
C LYS A 286 23.31 23.86 7.05
N THR A 287 24.34 23.83 6.20
CA THR A 287 25.49 24.74 6.35
C THR A 287 25.03 26.19 6.45
N GLY A 288 25.49 26.90 7.49
CA GLY A 288 25.18 28.32 7.74
C GLY A 288 23.87 28.59 8.49
N PHE A 289 22.99 27.61 8.65
CA PHE A 289 21.64 27.85 9.17
C PHE A 289 21.08 26.64 9.93
N GLY A 290 20.57 26.87 11.13
CA GLY A 290 19.77 25.91 11.87
C GLY A 290 18.35 25.80 11.33
N GLY A 291 17.74 24.64 11.54
CA GLY A 291 16.31 24.39 11.34
C GLY A 291 15.69 23.88 12.63
N ASP A 292 14.37 23.92 12.70
CA ASP A 292 13.62 23.41 13.84
C ASP A 292 12.58 22.36 13.46
N LEU A 293 12.27 21.54 14.45
CA LEU A 293 11.14 20.62 14.47
C LEU A 293 10.23 21.05 15.63
N ILE A 294 8.94 21.23 15.35
CA ILE A 294 7.93 21.63 16.33
C ILE A 294 6.85 20.55 16.37
N SER A 295 6.59 19.99 17.54
CA SER A 295 5.56 18.98 17.75
C SER A 295 4.17 19.50 17.41
N PRO A 296 3.19 18.62 17.13
CA PRO A 296 1.78 18.96 17.27
C PRO A 296 1.49 19.56 18.65
N ARG A 297 0.34 20.23 18.76
CA ARG A 297 -0.21 20.59 20.07
C ARG A 297 -0.50 19.33 20.86
N LEU A 298 -0.14 19.35 22.13
CA LEU A 298 -0.25 18.18 22.99
C LEU A 298 -1.71 17.99 23.45
N ASN A 299 -2.19 16.75 23.43
CA ASN A 299 -3.53 16.44 23.93
C ASN A 299 -3.53 16.31 25.46
N ILE A 300 -3.47 17.45 26.15
CA ILE A 300 -3.39 17.56 27.61
C ILE A 300 -4.70 18.14 28.15
N GLU A 301 -5.26 17.52 29.19
CA GLU A 301 -6.35 18.09 29.97
C GLU A 301 -5.77 18.86 31.17
N GLY A 302 -6.11 20.15 31.27
CA GLY A 302 -5.65 21.01 32.37
C GLY A 302 -4.17 21.39 32.25
N THR A 303 -3.45 21.29 33.37
CA THR A 303 -2.03 21.62 33.47
C THR A 303 -1.30 20.45 34.11
N VAL A 304 -0.26 19.95 33.43
CA VAL A 304 0.51 18.78 33.85
C VAL A 304 2.00 19.02 33.63
N ASP A 305 2.82 18.23 34.32
CA ASP A 305 4.23 18.13 34.01
C ASP A 305 4.45 16.97 33.04
N ILE A 306 5.38 17.15 32.09
CA ILE A 306 5.69 16.14 31.08
C ILE A 306 7.19 15.85 31.06
N ARG A 307 7.54 14.62 30.66
CA ARG A 307 8.89 14.23 30.26
C ARG A 307 8.92 14.03 28.76
N VAL A 308 9.91 14.64 28.13
CA VAL A 308 10.23 14.44 26.72
C VAL A 308 11.50 13.60 26.65
N THR A 309 11.42 12.45 25.98
CA THR A 309 12.56 11.58 25.69
C THR A 309 12.70 11.47 24.17
N PHE A 310 13.92 11.51 23.65
CA PHE A 310 14.17 11.44 22.21
C PHE A 310 15.59 10.97 21.94
N LYS A 311 15.86 10.50 20.73
CA LYS A 311 17.22 10.21 20.27
C LYS A 311 17.70 11.32 19.35
N ALA A 312 18.98 11.65 19.46
CA ALA A 312 19.58 12.65 18.61
C ALA A 312 21.04 12.33 18.33
N ALA A 313 21.54 12.76 17.17
CA ALA A 313 22.95 12.63 16.79
C ALA A 313 23.42 13.88 16.04
N ALA A 314 24.68 14.27 16.23
CA ALA A 314 25.28 15.36 15.48
C ALA A 314 25.63 14.94 14.05
N TYR A 315 25.69 15.91 13.13
CA TYR A 315 26.21 15.66 11.79
C TYR A 315 27.73 15.50 11.80
N ILE A 316 28.20 14.54 10.99
CA ILE A 316 29.59 14.36 10.61
C ILE A 316 29.69 14.31 9.08
N SER A 317 30.73 14.91 8.50
CA SER A 317 31.00 14.81 7.06
C SER A 317 31.61 13.46 6.71
N ALA A 318 31.60 13.09 5.41
CA ALA A 318 32.25 11.86 4.96
C ALA A 318 33.74 11.79 5.38
N GLY A 319 34.42 12.94 5.33
CA GLY A 319 35.81 13.11 5.78
C GLY A 319 36.01 13.25 7.29
N GLY A 320 34.97 13.11 8.11
CA GLY A 320 35.09 13.07 9.57
C GLY A 320 35.01 14.41 10.30
N ALA A 321 34.66 15.50 9.62
CA ALA A 321 34.47 16.80 10.28
C ALA A 321 33.09 16.85 10.96
N ILE A 322 33.09 17.08 12.27
CA ILE A 322 31.88 17.12 13.11
C ILE A 322 31.38 18.57 13.21
N ASP A 323 30.09 18.78 12.97
CA ASP A 323 29.43 20.08 13.16
C ASP A 323 29.38 20.47 14.66
N ASP A 324 28.96 21.70 14.97
CA ASP A 324 28.56 22.03 16.33
C ASP A 324 27.35 21.17 16.76
N ARG A 325 27.21 21.01 18.08
CA ARG A 325 26.38 19.95 18.69
C ARG A 325 25.29 20.51 19.61
N ILE A 326 24.85 21.74 19.38
CA ILE A 326 23.92 22.43 20.26
C ILE A 326 22.49 22.20 19.80
N LEU A 327 21.66 21.62 20.67
CA LEU A 327 20.22 21.52 20.46
C LEU A 327 19.50 22.43 21.44
N LYS A 328 18.89 23.51 20.95
CA LYS A 328 18.07 24.41 21.78
C LYS A 328 16.67 23.84 21.94
N ILE A 329 16.14 23.95 23.15
CA ILE A 329 14.86 23.40 23.57
C ILE A 329 13.92 24.54 23.95
N TYR A 330 12.70 24.49 23.44
CA TYR A 330 11.65 25.45 23.78
C TYR A 330 10.33 24.73 24.03
N ALA A 331 9.55 25.24 24.99
CA ALA A 331 8.11 25.04 25.02
C ALA A 331 7.47 26.29 24.40
N LEU A 332 6.75 26.10 23.29
CA LEU A 332 5.88 27.13 22.74
C LEU A 332 4.53 27.03 23.47
N GLY A 333 3.93 28.16 23.82
CA GLY A 333 2.72 28.17 24.65
C GLY A 333 3.04 28.04 26.14
N ALA A 334 2.20 27.33 26.89
CA ALA A 334 2.42 27.10 28.31
C ALA A 334 3.54 26.08 28.57
N GLY A 335 4.15 26.18 29.75
CA GLY A 335 5.16 25.24 30.22
C GLY A 335 6.58 25.81 30.20
N THR A 336 7.42 25.30 31.10
CA THR A 336 8.83 25.71 31.22
C THR A 336 9.74 24.48 31.13
N PRO A 337 10.59 24.37 30.09
CA PRO A 337 11.57 23.30 29.99
C PRO A 337 12.60 23.37 31.13
N SER A 338 13.03 22.23 31.65
CA SER A 338 14.08 22.14 32.68
C SER A 338 15.48 22.48 32.15
N THR A 339 15.64 22.53 30.82
CA THR A 339 16.82 23.05 30.16
C THR A 339 16.43 23.82 28.90
N SER A 340 17.18 24.88 28.59
CA SER A 340 17.04 25.62 27.33
C SER A 340 17.90 25.05 26.21
N GLN A 341 18.84 24.15 26.51
CA GLN A 341 19.70 23.52 25.51
C GLN A 341 20.35 22.21 25.99
N LEU A 342 20.77 21.40 25.03
CA LEU A 342 21.54 20.17 25.24
C LEU A 342 22.75 20.14 24.30
N SER A 343 23.84 19.52 24.75
CA SER A 343 24.98 19.15 23.90
C SER A 343 24.80 17.72 23.41
N ILE A 344 24.73 17.53 22.10
CA ILE A 344 24.49 16.23 21.46
C ILE A 344 25.85 15.54 21.23
N ASP A 345 26.35 14.87 22.27
CA ASP A 345 27.61 14.14 22.21
C ASP A 345 27.55 12.84 21.39
N ASN A 346 26.36 12.40 21.01
CA ASN A 346 26.18 11.27 20.10
C ASN A 346 26.63 11.65 18.68
N VAL A 347 27.70 11.02 18.19
CA VAL A 347 28.27 11.26 16.87
C VAL A 347 28.25 9.95 16.05
N PRO A 348 27.73 9.99 14.80
CA PRO A 348 27.79 8.85 13.90
C PRO A 348 29.18 8.53 13.38
N ASN A 349 29.30 7.42 12.67
CA ASN A 349 30.51 7.09 11.94
C ASN A 349 30.75 8.06 10.76
N SER A 350 32.03 8.29 10.48
CA SER A 350 32.50 8.79 9.19
C SER A 350 32.49 7.68 8.14
N GLU A 351 32.66 8.05 6.86
CA GLU A 351 32.68 7.09 5.76
C GLU A 351 33.83 6.07 5.90
N ALA A 352 35.00 6.51 6.36
CA ALA A 352 36.14 5.63 6.58
C ALA A 352 35.85 4.58 7.67
N GLN A 353 35.12 4.96 8.72
CA GLN A 353 34.74 4.05 9.81
C GLN A 353 33.69 3.03 9.35
N ASP A 354 32.69 3.47 8.57
CA ASP A 354 31.70 2.56 7.98
C ASP A 354 32.35 1.57 7.01
N ASN A 355 33.27 2.05 6.15
CA ASN A 355 34.03 1.19 5.24
C ASN A 355 34.95 0.20 5.99
N ALA A 356 35.36 0.53 7.21
CA ALA A 356 36.11 -0.35 8.10
C ALA A 356 35.20 -1.30 8.92
N GLY A 357 33.88 -1.23 8.76
CA GLY A 357 32.92 -2.07 9.47
C GLY A 357 32.76 -1.75 10.96
N VAL A 358 33.08 -0.52 11.39
CA VAL A 358 32.89 -0.09 12.78
C VAL A 358 31.39 -0.07 13.10
N VAL A 359 30.95 -0.86 14.08
CA VAL A 359 29.55 -0.85 14.52
C VAL A 359 29.31 0.34 15.44
N ASN A 360 28.39 1.22 15.05
CA ASN A 360 27.99 2.39 15.85
C ASN A 360 26.49 2.63 15.71
N ASN A 361 25.71 2.12 16.66
CA ASN A 361 24.28 2.37 16.70
C ASN A 361 24.02 3.74 17.37
N ILE A 362 23.77 4.76 16.55
CA ILE A 362 23.41 6.10 17.04
C ILE A 362 21.99 6.14 17.62
N TRP A 363 21.15 5.17 17.29
CA TRP A 363 19.76 5.05 17.75
C TRP A 363 19.60 4.04 18.89
N ALA A 364 20.67 3.69 19.58
CA ALA A 364 20.60 2.80 20.74
C ALA A 364 19.86 3.47 21.92
N ALA A 365 19.08 2.71 22.68
CA ALA A 365 18.18 3.24 23.70
C ALA A 365 18.92 4.00 24.81
N GLU A 366 20.13 3.55 25.17
CA GLU A 366 21.01 4.18 26.16
C GLU A 366 21.58 5.53 25.72
N ARG A 367 21.42 5.92 24.45
CA ARG A 367 21.86 7.21 23.88
C ARG A 367 20.73 8.23 23.79
N ALA A 368 19.57 7.92 24.36
CA ALA A 368 18.44 8.84 24.42
C ALA A 368 18.74 10.03 25.34
N TYR A 369 18.22 11.18 24.94
CA TYR A 369 18.21 12.42 25.71
C TYR A 369 16.84 12.59 26.37
N SER A 370 16.79 13.27 27.51
CA SER A 370 15.52 13.66 28.11
C SER A 370 15.57 15.03 28.78
N PHE A 371 14.41 15.66 28.87
CA PHE A 371 14.16 16.82 29.70
C PHE A 371 12.70 16.81 30.16
N THR A 372 12.35 17.69 31.10
CA THR A 372 10.98 17.85 31.57
C THR A 372 10.45 19.22 31.20
N VAL A 373 9.13 19.35 31.09
CA VAL A 373 8.44 20.63 30.95
C VAL A 373 7.42 20.72 32.07
N THR A 374 7.60 21.70 32.96
CA THR A 374 6.67 21.93 34.07
C THR A 374 5.55 22.87 33.62
N GLY A 375 4.30 22.51 33.89
CA GLY A 375 3.12 23.32 33.59
C GLY A 375 2.68 23.33 32.12
N ALA A 376 2.83 22.20 31.42
CA ALA A 376 2.34 22.02 30.06
C ALA A 376 0.79 21.95 30.02
N THR A 377 0.20 22.38 28.90
CA THR A 377 -1.25 22.41 28.65
C THR A 377 -1.54 22.02 27.20
N ALA A 378 -2.81 22.04 26.77
CA ALA A 378 -3.20 21.80 25.38
C ALA A 378 -2.59 22.79 24.36
N ASP A 379 -2.11 23.96 24.80
CA ASP A 379 -1.44 24.93 23.93
C ASP A 379 0.08 24.69 23.81
N THR A 380 0.62 23.75 24.59
CA THR A 380 2.05 23.45 24.58
C THR A 380 2.47 22.74 23.29
N GLN A 381 3.56 23.20 22.67
CA GLN A 381 4.28 22.49 21.63
C GLN A 381 5.77 22.44 22.00
N ILE A 382 6.42 21.32 21.72
CA ILE A 382 7.86 21.15 21.95
C ILE A 382 8.60 21.52 20.69
N LYS A 383 9.58 22.42 20.80
CA LYS A 383 10.42 22.83 19.69
C LYS A 383 11.89 22.49 19.95
N PHE A 384 12.46 21.79 18.98
CA PHE A 384 13.88 21.45 18.88
C PHE A 384 14.52 22.31 17.80
N LEU A 385 15.54 23.11 18.13
CA LEU A 385 16.26 23.95 17.17
C LEU A 385 17.75 23.60 17.13
N GLY A 386 18.26 23.25 15.95
CA GLY A 386 19.69 23.02 15.74
C GLY A 386 20.49 24.33 15.82
N GLY A 387 21.03 24.65 16.99
CA GLY A 387 21.85 25.84 17.20
C GLY A 387 21.03 27.13 17.10
N ASP A 388 21.16 27.85 15.99
CA ASP A 388 20.45 29.09 15.71
C ASP A 388 20.00 29.14 14.26
N TYR A 389 18.97 29.92 13.95
CA TYR A 389 18.46 30.04 12.59
C TYR A 389 19.49 30.64 11.63
N ASN A 390 20.34 31.56 12.12
CA ASN A 390 21.47 32.09 11.38
C ASN A 390 22.76 31.77 12.13
N LEU A 391 23.57 30.89 11.57
CA LEU A 391 24.84 30.46 12.17
C LEU A 391 26.03 31.28 11.66
N THR A 392 25.81 32.32 10.86
CA THR A 392 26.91 33.17 10.37
C THR A 392 27.62 33.83 11.57
N GLY A 393 28.88 33.47 11.80
CA GLY A 393 29.67 33.95 12.95
C GLY A 393 29.34 33.30 14.29
N VAL A 394 28.51 32.25 14.30
CA VAL A 394 28.16 31.45 15.48
C VAL A 394 28.85 30.10 15.39
N GLY A 395 29.71 29.79 16.37
CA GLY A 395 30.46 28.53 16.41
C GLY A 395 31.24 28.28 15.11
N GLN A 396 31.14 27.09 14.55
CA GLN A 396 31.71 26.68 13.26
C GLN A 396 30.85 27.09 12.06
N GLY A 397 29.73 27.79 12.28
CA GLY A 397 28.75 28.12 11.26
C GLY A 397 27.95 26.92 10.74
N LYS A 398 27.98 25.79 11.46
CA LYS A 398 27.33 24.52 11.08
C LYS A 398 26.90 23.77 12.34
N ASN A 399 25.63 23.39 12.43
CA ASN A 399 25.07 22.71 13.59
C ASN A 399 23.90 21.79 13.18
N ARG A 400 24.16 20.86 12.25
CA ARG A 400 23.12 19.90 11.85
C ARG A 400 22.95 18.83 12.91
N ILE A 401 21.70 18.61 13.34
CA ILE A 401 21.33 17.58 14.33
C ILE A 401 20.27 16.68 13.71
N PHE A 402 20.42 15.38 13.88
CA PHE A 402 19.41 14.38 13.56
C PHE A 402 18.56 14.10 14.79
N ILE A 403 17.26 13.90 14.61
CA ILE A 403 16.31 13.58 15.69
C ILE A 403 15.42 12.42 15.26
N ASP A 404 15.17 11.52 16.21
CA ASP A 404 14.27 10.39 16.08
C ASP A 404 13.69 9.96 17.45
N ASP A 405 12.73 9.03 17.45
CA ASP A 405 12.18 8.33 18.62
C ASP A 405 11.69 9.29 19.73
N ILE A 406 10.90 10.30 19.36
CA ILE A 406 10.33 11.27 20.30
C ILE A 406 9.17 10.62 21.04
N ASN A 407 9.26 10.62 22.38
CA ASN A 407 8.21 10.21 23.29
C ASN A 407 7.92 11.32 24.29
N ILE A 408 6.64 11.66 24.46
CA ILE A 408 6.19 12.63 25.46
C ILE A 408 5.20 11.93 26.38
N GLU A 409 5.51 11.94 27.68
CA GLU A 409 4.69 11.35 28.72
C GLU A 409 4.37 12.35 29.83
N ILE A 410 3.19 12.25 30.41
CA ILE A 410 2.78 12.92 31.64
C ILE A 410 3.52 12.27 32.82
N ILE A 411 4.03 13.10 33.73
CA ILE A 411 4.73 12.66 34.94
C ILE A 411 4.00 13.16 36.18
N GLU A 412 4.05 12.36 37.26
CA GLU A 412 3.49 12.70 38.58
C GLU A 412 4.35 13.68 39.38
#